data_AF-A0A5B1CN03-F1
#
_entry.id   AF-A0A5B1CN03-F1
#
_cell.length_a   1.000
_cell.length_b   1.000
_cell.length_c   1.000
_cell.angle_alpha   90.00
_cell.angle_beta   90.00
_cell.angle_gamma   90.00
#
_symmetry.space_group_name_H-M   'P 1'
#
loop_
_entity.id
_entity.type
_entity.pdbx_description
1 polymer ?
#
loop_
_entity_poly.entity_id
_entity_poly.type
_entity_poly.pdbx_seq_one_letter_code
_entity_poly.pdbx_strand_id
1 'polypeptide(L)'
;MKLRHTRRRLLSVLTITALTVPMTANIALGQSGSRSYGTRNTQATTNRPAVKTNSMMNHRSTVKTKIGLDGYCPVCVVMKKAWEKGSPNISSTFDGVTYYFPGENIKAMFDASPEKFVPALNGDCIVCYEKAGKRVPGTVQHPVLHNSRLYLFPSANEKDAFKANPAEFANTDLGADGECVVCLVKMGKHMPGSTDHTVIHNGLRYLFPSDNEANMFRGSPEQFVSKLEMMNKSGMNATQNGVRLVGRSGCAACEFGVTPLSAPDELGLAVVGKDGSVTVVEGAHKNYPQIYKDRFGNKELAVEGRIVKTQGKISWLQPSSLKVIK
;
A
#
# COMPACT_ATOMS: atom_id res chain seq x y z
N MET A 1 -56.02 -24.12 29.53
CA MET A 1 -56.57 -23.56 28.27
C MET A 1 -55.61 -23.93 27.14
N LYS A 2 -55.94 -25.00 26.40
CA LYS A 2 -55.18 -25.49 25.23
C LYS A 2 -55.62 -24.71 24.00
N LEU A 3 -54.70 -24.30 23.13
CA LEU A 3 -54.94 -24.25 21.69
C LEU A 3 -53.62 -24.33 20.92
N ARG A 4 -53.43 -25.52 20.34
CA ARG A 4 -52.56 -25.78 19.18
C ARG A 4 -53.30 -25.29 17.94
N HIS A 5 -52.60 -24.72 16.97
CA HIS A 5 -52.91 -24.78 15.53
C HIS A 5 -51.79 -24.05 14.77
N THR A 6 -51.38 -24.32 13.53
CA THR A 6 -51.32 -25.50 12.65
C THR A 6 -50.38 -25.05 11.54
N ARG A 7 -49.50 -25.93 11.05
CA ARG A 7 -48.68 -25.67 9.83
C ARG A 7 -49.56 -25.46 8.60
N ARG A 8 -49.24 -24.49 7.74
CA ARG A 8 -49.46 -24.60 6.29
C ARG A 8 -48.27 -24.02 5.52
N ARG A 9 -47.60 -24.90 4.78
CA ARG A 9 -46.69 -24.59 3.68
C ARG A 9 -47.53 -24.12 2.49
N LEU A 10 -47.11 -23.06 1.82
CA LEU A 10 -47.56 -22.72 0.48
C LEU A 10 -46.31 -22.56 -0.39
N LEU A 11 -46.15 -23.51 -1.32
CA LEU A 11 -45.25 -23.36 -2.47
C LEU A 11 -45.88 -22.30 -3.39
N SER A 12 -45.13 -21.26 -3.71
CA SER A 12 -45.44 -20.35 -4.81
C SER A 12 -44.39 -20.55 -5.89
N VAL A 13 -44.80 -21.26 -6.92
CA VAL A 13 -44.12 -21.36 -8.22
C VAL A 13 -44.19 -19.98 -8.87
N LEU A 14 -43.05 -19.31 -9.06
CA LEU A 14 -42.97 -18.13 -9.91
C LEU A 14 -42.22 -18.50 -11.20
N THR A 15 -42.98 -18.39 -12.28
CA THR A 15 -42.64 -18.62 -13.68
C THR A 15 -41.52 -17.68 -14.15
N ILE A 16 -40.50 -18.26 -14.76
CA ILE A 16 -39.42 -17.55 -15.46
C ILE A 16 -39.95 -17.17 -16.85
N THR A 17 -40.21 -15.89 -17.08
CA THR A 17 -40.43 -15.35 -18.43
C THR A 17 -39.09 -14.92 -19.01
N ALA A 18 -38.60 -15.70 -19.98
CA ALA A 18 -37.44 -15.35 -20.77
C ALA A 18 -37.82 -14.27 -21.79
N LEU A 19 -37.32 -13.05 -21.61
CA LEU A 19 -37.36 -11.97 -22.60
C LEU A 19 -36.15 -12.10 -23.51
N THR A 20 -36.39 -12.55 -24.74
CA THR A 20 -35.41 -12.58 -25.83
C THR A 20 -35.23 -11.18 -26.42
N VAL A 21 -34.02 -10.63 -26.33
CA VAL A 21 -33.62 -9.39 -27.01
C VAL A 21 -33.04 -9.75 -28.38
N PRO A 22 -33.54 -9.23 -29.51
CA PRO A 22 -32.93 -9.46 -30.81
C PRO A 22 -31.63 -8.65 -30.94
N MET A 23 -30.52 -9.36 -31.16
CA MET A 23 -29.26 -8.80 -31.67
C MET A 23 -29.44 -8.38 -33.13
N THR A 24 -29.33 -7.10 -33.44
CA THR A 24 -29.12 -6.62 -34.80
C THR A 24 -27.62 -6.52 -35.06
N ALA A 25 -27.10 -7.42 -35.89
CA ALA A 25 -25.75 -7.37 -36.42
C ALA A 25 -25.68 -6.36 -37.57
N ASN A 26 -24.93 -5.28 -37.40
CA ASN A 26 -24.52 -4.42 -38.51
C ASN A 26 -23.28 -5.03 -39.16
N ILE A 27 -23.49 -5.64 -40.34
CA ILE A 27 -22.42 -6.07 -41.24
C ILE A 27 -22.06 -4.87 -42.12
N ALA A 28 -20.85 -4.32 -41.93
CA ALA A 28 -20.22 -3.45 -42.91
C ALA A 28 -19.18 -4.28 -43.69
N LEU A 29 -19.51 -4.56 -44.96
CA LEU A 29 -18.61 -5.06 -45.99
C LEU A 29 -18.37 -3.94 -47.00
N GLY A 30 -17.14 -3.83 -47.51
CA GLY A 30 -16.80 -2.93 -48.64
C GLY A 30 -15.44 -2.26 -48.49
N GLN A 31 -14.33 -2.98 -48.66
CA GLN A 31 -13.61 -3.25 -49.92
C GLN A 31 -12.37 -2.35 -50.13
N SER A 32 -11.24 -3.05 -49.99
CA SER A 32 -9.91 -2.88 -50.57
C SER A 32 -9.78 -2.01 -51.82
N GLY A 33 -8.72 -1.19 -51.83
CA GLY A 33 -8.24 -0.45 -52.99
C GLY A 33 -6.74 -0.18 -52.89
N SER A 34 -5.93 -1.24 -53.00
CA SER A 34 -4.49 -1.14 -53.21
C SER A 34 -4.16 -0.70 -54.64
N ARG A 35 -3.37 0.36 -54.81
CA ARG A 35 -2.64 0.62 -56.06
C ARG A 35 -1.26 1.16 -55.76
N SER A 36 -0.28 0.29 -55.98
CA SER A 36 1.14 0.60 -56.09
C SER A 36 1.45 0.81 -57.57
N TYR A 37 2.17 1.88 -57.93
CA TYR A 37 2.95 1.96 -59.16
C TYR A 37 4.20 2.79 -58.87
N GLY A 38 5.35 2.20 -59.17
CA GLY A 38 6.66 2.72 -58.81
C GLY A 38 7.32 3.63 -59.84
N THR A 39 8.48 4.11 -59.38
CA THR A 39 9.69 4.49 -60.11
C THR A 39 9.62 5.65 -61.12
N ARG A 40 10.33 6.73 -60.78
CA ARG A 40 11.44 7.15 -61.64
C ARG A 40 12.53 7.92 -60.89
N ASN A 41 13.75 7.53 -61.24
CA ASN A 41 15.06 7.98 -60.83
C ASN A 41 15.42 9.28 -61.55
N THR A 42 15.93 10.28 -60.83
CA THR A 42 16.76 11.35 -61.40
C THR A 42 17.84 11.74 -60.40
N GLN A 43 19.07 11.39 -60.77
CA GLN A 43 20.31 11.88 -60.18
C GLN A 43 20.42 13.38 -60.45
N ALA A 44 20.67 14.17 -59.42
CA ALA A 44 21.18 15.53 -59.55
C ALA A 44 22.32 15.71 -58.55
N THR A 45 23.53 15.73 -59.10
CA THR A 45 24.78 16.10 -58.47
C THR A 45 24.76 17.58 -58.11
N THR A 46 24.91 17.94 -56.83
CA THR A 46 25.54 19.20 -56.46
C THR A 46 26.35 19.02 -55.17
N ASN A 47 27.64 19.30 -55.30
CA ASN A 47 28.60 19.42 -54.20
C ASN A 47 28.16 20.52 -53.23
N ARG A 48 28.07 20.20 -51.93
CA ARG A 48 28.06 21.19 -50.85
C ARG A 48 28.95 20.69 -49.70
N PRO A 49 29.84 21.53 -49.15
CA PRO A 49 30.91 21.09 -48.27
C PRO A 49 30.41 20.58 -46.92
N ALA A 50 31.14 19.60 -46.39
CA ALA A 50 30.90 18.91 -45.13
C ALA A 50 30.79 19.89 -43.96
N VAL A 51 29.57 20.01 -43.41
CA VAL A 51 29.37 20.52 -42.06
C VAL A 51 29.85 19.42 -41.12
N LYS A 52 30.93 19.68 -40.37
CA LYS A 52 31.34 18.86 -39.23
C LYS A 52 30.23 18.91 -38.18
N THR A 53 29.27 18.01 -38.27
CA THR A 53 28.41 17.68 -37.15
C THR A 53 29.27 16.97 -36.12
N ASN A 54 29.60 17.67 -35.05
CA ASN A 54 30.06 17.03 -33.82
C ASN A 54 28.98 16.03 -33.41
N SER A 55 29.21 14.76 -33.72
CA SER A 55 28.46 13.63 -33.18
C SER A 55 28.66 13.66 -31.67
N MET A 56 27.75 14.34 -30.97
CA MET A 56 27.57 14.15 -29.54
C MET A 56 27.18 12.69 -29.37
N MET A 57 28.17 11.85 -29.08
CA MET A 57 27.93 10.50 -28.58
C MET A 57 27.01 10.64 -27.38
N ASN A 58 25.76 10.21 -27.58
CA ASN A 58 24.82 9.97 -26.50
C ASN A 58 25.53 9.07 -25.49
N HIS A 59 25.94 9.65 -24.37
CA HIS A 59 26.31 8.90 -23.19
C HIS A 59 25.02 8.28 -22.65
N ARG A 60 24.58 7.20 -23.29
CA ARG A 60 23.50 6.36 -22.79
C ARG A 60 24.08 5.67 -21.56
N SER A 61 24.01 6.35 -20.42
CA SER A 61 24.24 5.74 -19.12
C SER A 61 23.41 4.47 -19.08
N THR A 62 24.08 3.33 -19.20
CA THR A 62 23.47 2.02 -19.06
C THR A 62 23.11 1.90 -17.59
N VAL A 63 21.93 2.42 -17.22
CA VAL A 63 21.35 2.19 -15.90
C VAL A 63 21.26 0.69 -15.76
N LYS A 64 22.16 0.11 -14.96
CA LYS A 64 22.18 -1.32 -14.66
C LYS A 64 20.95 -1.60 -13.80
N THR A 65 19.85 -2.00 -14.42
CA THR A 65 18.58 -2.27 -13.75
C THR A 65 18.75 -3.48 -12.81
N LYS A 66 18.31 -3.34 -11.56
CA LYS A 66 18.32 -4.43 -10.57
C LYS A 66 17.37 -5.52 -11.04
N ILE A 67 17.82 -6.78 -11.06
CA ILE A 67 16.94 -7.92 -11.33
C ILE A 67 16.25 -8.33 -10.03
N GLY A 68 14.92 -8.35 -10.03
CA GLY A 68 14.11 -8.71 -8.88
C GLY A 68 14.08 -10.23 -8.66
N LEU A 69 14.07 -10.63 -7.39
CA LEU A 69 13.88 -12.02 -6.96
C LEU A 69 14.81 -13.02 -7.66
N ASP A 70 16.05 -12.65 -7.98
CA ASP A 70 16.99 -13.50 -8.72
C ASP A 70 16.40 -14.09 -10.03
N GLY A 71 15.47 -13.36 -10.66
CA GLY A 71 14.75 -13.77 -11.87
C GLY A 71 13.58 -14.73 -11.65
N TYR A 72 13.17 -14.97 -10.39
CA TYR A 72 11.93 -15.67 -10.09
C TYR A 72 10.71 -14.75 -10.27
N CYS A 73 9.61 -15.36 -10.71
CA CYS A 73 8.35 -14.69 -11.01
C CYS A 73 7.64 -14.19 -9.73
N PRO A 74 7.46 -12.87 -9.53
CA PRO A 74 6.85 -12.34 -8.31
C PRO A 74 5.38 -12.77 -8.15
N VAL A 75 4.61 -12.80 -9.24
CA VAL A 75 3.20 -13.28 -9.24
C VAL A 75 3.13 -14.74 -8.81
N CYS A 76 4.04 -15.57 -9.30
CA CYS A 76 4.10 -17.00 -9.00
C CYS A 76 4.44 -17.24 -7.53
N VAL A 77 5.38 -16.46 -6.97
CA VAL A 77 5.72 -16.53 -5.55
C VAL A 77 4.55 -16.09 -4.68
N VAL A 78 3.91 -14.96 -4.97
CA VAL A 78 2.84 -14.41 -4.12
C VAL A 78 1.53 -15.20 -4.24
N MET A 79 1.10 -15.54 -5.46
CA MET A 79 -0.20 -16.20 -5.67
C MET A 79 -0.12 -17.73 -5.58
N LYS A 80 0.89 -18.35 -6.21
CA LYS A 80 1.02 -19.82 -6.27
C LYS A 80 1.91 -20.38 -5.17
N LYS A 81 2.60 -19.52 -4.40
CA LYS A 81 3.61 -19.93 -3.40
C LYS A 81 4.73 -20.78 -4.02
N ALA A 82 5.06 -20.51 -5.29
CA ALA A 82 6.02 -21.28 -6.07
C ALA A 82 7.14 -20.40 -6.62
N TRP A 83 8.38 -20.87 -6.48
CA TRP A 83 9.58 -20.23 -7.03
C TRP A 83 9.79 -20.66 -8.48
N GLU A 84 8.95 -20.14 -9.37
CA GLU A 84 9.01 -20.40 -10.81
C GLU A 84 9.93 -19.37 -11.49
N LYS A 85 10.92 -19.83 -12.27
CA LYS A 85 11.83 -18.92 -13.00
C LYS A 85 11.08 -18.23 -14.14
N GLY A 86 11.30 -16.94 -14.28
CA GLY A 86 10.84 -16.17 -15.43
C GLY A 86 11.85 -16.18 -16.58
N SER A 87 11.39 -15.78 -17.75
CA SER A 87 12.24 -15.55 -18.92
C SER A 87 12.66 -14.08 -18.98
N PRO A 88 13.94 -13.75 -19.23
CA PRO A 88 14.37 -12.36 -19.47
C PRO A 88 13.63 -11.68 -20.63
N ASN A 89 13.14 -12.46 -21.60
CA ASN A 89 12.38 -11.96 -22.75
C ASN A 89 10.94 -11.54 -22.40
N ILE A 90 10.43 -11.98 -21.24
CA ILE A 90 9.07 -11.67 -20.76
C ILE A 90 9.26 -10.95 -19.42
N SER A 91 9.45 -9.64 -19.49
CA SER A 91 9.83 -8.82 -18.34
C SER A 91 9.08 -7.50 -18.25
N SER A 92 8.96 -7.00 -17.02
CA SER A 92 8.42 -5.67 -16.71
C SER A 92 9.32 -4.99 -15.69
N THR A 93 9.48 -3.67 -15.79
CA THR A 93 10.23 -2.88 -14.81
C THR A 93 9.26 -2.07 -13.96
N PHE A 94 9.41 -2.18 -12.65
CA PHE A 94 8.62 -1.45 -11.67
C PHE A 94 9.53 -0.98 -10.54
N ASP A 95 9.40 0.30 -10.16
CA ASP A 95 10.20 0.93 -9.08
C ASP A 95 11.72 0.66 -9.21
N GLY A 96 12.24 0.80 -10.44
CA GLY A 96 13.66 0.60 -10.77
C GLY A 96 14.13 -0.86 -10.80
N VAL A 97 13.24 -1.83 -10.64
CA VAL A 97 13.56 -3.27 -10.63
C VAL A 97 12.88 -3.99 -11.78
N THR A 98 13.65 -4.79 -12.51
CA THR A 98 13.15 -5.64 -13.60
C THR A 98 12.76 -7.01 -13.06
N TYR A 99 11.51 -7.41 -13.32
CA TYR A 99 10.96 -8.71 -12.95
C TYR A 99 10.73 -9.57 -14.19
N TYR A 100 10.92 -10.87 -14.07
CA TYR A 100 10.79 -11.84 -15.16
C TYR A 100 9.58 -12.74 -14.94
N PHE A 101 8.94 -13.17 -16.02
CA PHE A 101 7.73 -13.99 -15.98
C PHE A 101 7.86 -15.23 -16.87
N PRO A 102 7.20 -16.35 -16.51
CA PRO A 102 7.24 -17.58 -17.30
C PRO A 102 6.34 -17.49 -18.56
N GLY A 103 5.43 -16.51 -18.63
CA GLY A 103 4.51 -16.33 -19.74
C GLY A 103 3.81 -14.97 -19.72
N GLU A 104 3.29 -14.55 -20.88
CA GLU A 104 2.65 -13.25 -21.09
C GLU A 104 1.40 -13.03 -20.22
N ASN A 105 0.63 -14.10 -19.95
CA ASN A 105 -0.53 -14.03 -19.07
C ASN A 105 -0.15 -13.66 -17.63
N ILE A 106 0.95 -14.21 -17.12
CA ILE A 106 1.44 -13.91 -15.77
C ILE A 106 2.05 -12.51 -15.72
N LYS A 107 2.74 -12.09 -16.78
CA LYS A 107 3.21 -10.70 -16.93
C LYS A 107 2.03 -9.71 -16.92
N ALA A 108 0.96 -10.00 -17.65
CA ALA A 108 -0.23 -9.14 -17.68
C ALA A 108 -0.89 -9.00 -16.29
N MET A 109 -0.89 -10.05 -15.46
CA MET A 109 -1.35 -9.95 -14.07
C MET A 109 -0.48 -8.99 -13.26
N PHE A 110 0.84 -9.05 -13.42
CA PHE A 110 1.77 -8.13 -12.78
C PHE A 110 1.53 -6.69 -13.23
N ASP A 111 1.47 -6.46 -14.54
CA ASP A 111 1.32 -5.11 -15.12
C ASP A 111 0.03 -4.41 -14.67
N ALA A 112 -1.03 -5.17 -14.38
CA ALA A 112 -2.30 -4.62 -13.90
C ALA A 112 -2.24 -4.10 -12.45
N SER A 113 -1.37 -4.63 -11.60
CA SER A 113 -1.26 -4.23 -10.18
C SER A 113 0.09 -4.66 -9.59
N PRO A 114 1.22 -4.09 -10.04
CA PRO A 114 2.56 -4.54 -9.64
C PRO A 114 2.79 -4.41 -8.13
N GLU A 115 2.15 -3.42 -7.48
CA GLU A 115 2.24 -3.16 -6.04
C GLU A 115 1.82 -4.36 -5.17
N LYS A 116 1.02 -5.28 -5.72
CA LYS A 116 0.55 -6.49 -5.02
C LYS A 116 1.55 -7.63 -5.03
N PHE A 117 2.54 -7.60 -5.93
CA PHE A 117 3.40 -8.75 -6.20
C PHE A 117 4.87 -8.49 -5.87
N VAL A 118 5.31 -7.22 -5.90
CA VAL A 118 6.69 -6.88 -5.57
C VAL A 118 6.98 -7.09 -4.08
N PRO A 119 8.23 -7.43 -3.72
CA PRO A 119 8.61 -7.55 -2.31
C PRO A 119 8.47 -6.22 -1.57
N ALA A 120 8.11 -6.28 -0.29
CA ALA A 120 8.12 -5.14 0.61
C ALA A 120 9.50 -4.45 0.59
N LEU A 121 9.50 -3.13 0.72
CA LEU A 121 10.71 -2.30 0.71
C LEU A 121 11.64 -2.58 -0.48
N ASN A 122 11.07 -2.90 -1.65
CA ASN A 122 11.81 -3.24 -2.87
C ASN A 122 12.81 -4.41 -2.71
N GLY A 123 12.47 -5.34 -1.82
CA GLY A 123 13.28 -6.53 -1.49
C GLY A 123 14.35 -6.30 -0.43
N ASP A 124 14.39 -5.11 0.17
CA ASP A 124 15.27 -4.85 1.31
C ASP A 124 14.62 -5.34 2.62
N CYS A 125 15.47 -5.62 3.59
CA CYS A 125 15.14 -6.12 4.90
C CYS A 125 14.33 -5.11 5.72
N ILE A 126 13.03 -5.35 5.86
CA ILE A 126 12.11 -4.49 6.62
C ILE A 126 12.53 -4.36 8.10
N VAL A 127 13.05 -5.44 8.70
CA VAL A 127 13.54 -5.44 10.09
C VAL A 127 14.81 -4.59 10.25
N CYS A 128 15.71 -4.66 9.28
CA CYS A 128 16.95 -3.88 9.28
C CYS A 128 16.65 -2.39 9.11
N TYR A 129 15.65 -2.09 8.28
CA TYR A 129 15.18 -0.74 8.06
C TYR A 129 14.51 -0.17 9.31
N GLU A 130 13.62 -0.92 9.97
CA GLU A 130 13.01 -0.52 11.25
C GLU A 130 14.05 -0.27 12.34
N LYS A 131 14.95 -1.23 12.57
CA LYS A 131 15.87 -1.18 13.72
C LYS A 131 17.06 -0.25 13.54
N ALA A 132 17.51 -0.03 12.30
CA ALA A 132 18.76 0.68 12.02
C ALA A 132 18.65 1.75 10.92
N GLY A 133 17.49 1.92 10.29
CA GLY A 133 17.33 2.83 9.15
C GLY A 133 18.11 2.42 7.90
N LYS A 134 18.58 1.16 7.82
CA LYS A 134 19.47 0.70 6.76
C LYS A 134 18.74 -0.12 5.70
N ARG A 135 18.98 0.21 4.44
CA ARG A 135 18.54 -0.57 3.27
C ARG A 135 19.53 -1.72 3.05
N VAL A 136 19.23 -2.87 3.65
CA VAL A 136 20.02 -4.10 3.50
C VAL A 136 19.26 -5.04 2.57
N PRO A 137 19.81 -5.41 1.40
CA PRO A 137 19.11 -6.34 0.49
C PRO A 137 18.80 -7.67 1.17
N GLY A 138 17.56 -8.13 1.04
CA GLY A 138 17.17 -9.47 1.42
C GLY A 138 17.50 -10.49 0.33
N THR A 139 17.23 -11.76 0.62
CA THR A 139 17.54 -12.88 -0.29
C THR A 139 16.31 -13.77 -0.50
N VAL A 140 16.25 -14.46 -1.65
CA VAL A 140 15.18 -15.43 -1.92
C VAL A 140 15.30 -16.71 -1.09
N GLN A 141 16.44 -16.93 -0.42
CA GLN A 141 16.68 -18.04 0.50
C GLN A 141 16.04 -17.79 1.89
N HIS A 142 15.79 -16.52 2.24
CA HIS A 142 15.11 -16.16 3.49
C HIS A 142 13.81 -15.35 3.24
N PRO A 143 12.80 -15.94 2.58
CA PRO A 143 11.53 -15.28 2.33
C PRO A 143 10.55 -15.52 3.48
N VAL A 144 9.62 -14.59 3.64
CA VAL A 144 8.37 -14.77 4.40
C VAL A 144 7.22 -14.18 3.59
N LEU A 145 6.17 -14.96 3.38
CA LEU A 145 4.89 -14.45 2.91
C LEU A 145 4.01 -14.18 4.14
N HIS A 146 3.58 -12.93 4.30
CA HIS A 146 2.71 -12.50 5.40
C HIS A 146 1.66 -11.52 4.86
N ASN A 147 0.38 -11.77 5.14
CA ASN A 147 -0.76 -10.99 4.62
C ASN A 147 -0.67 -10.68 3.12
N SER A 148 -0.37 -11.72 2.33
CA SER A 148 -0.21 -11.65 0.87
C SER A 148 0.92 -10.73 0.37
N ARG A 149 1.85 -10.34 1.25
CA ARG A 149 3.04 -9.57 0.91
C ARG A 149 4.29 -10.43 1.11
N LEU A 150 5.25 -10.26 0.21
CA LEU A 150 6.54 -10.95 0.24
C LEU A 150 7.58 -10.08 0.94
N TYR A 151 8.22 -10.64 1.96
CA TYR A 151 9.33 -10.03 2.70
C TYR A 151 10.58 -10.87 2.50
N LEU A 152 11.72 -10.22 2.29
CA LEU A 152 13.01 -10.87 2.10
C LEU A 152 14.00 -10.42 3.18
N PHE A 153 14.83 -11.35 3.64
CA PHE A 153 15.78 -11.09 4.73
C PHE A 153 17.21 -11.50 4.32
N PRO A 154 18.24 -10.84 4.87
CA PRO A 154 19.62 -11.16 4.57
C PRO A 154 20.08 -12.44 5.28
N SER A 155 19.44 -12.80 6.41
CA SER A 155 19.76 -14.00 7.17
C SER A 155 18.52 -14.61 7.86
N ALA A 156 18.71 -15.78 8.48
CA ALA A 156 17.69 -16.41 9.32
C ALA A 156 17.31 -15.56 10.54
N ASN A 157 18.24 -14.78 11.10
CA ASN A 157 18.00 -13.99 12.31
C ASN A 157 16.92 -12.92 12.10
N GLU A 158 17.04 -12.11 11.04
CA GLU A 158 16.04 -11.08 10.75
C GLU A 158 14.71 -11.69 10.31
N LYS A 159 14.76 -12.83 9.60
CA LYS A 159 13.57 -13.60 9.24
C LYS A 159 12.81 -14.07 10.48
N ASP A 160 13.50 -14.63 11.46
CA ASP A 160 12.88 -15.13 12.69
C ASP A 160 12.40 -13.98 13.58
N ALA A 161 13.12 -12.85 13.63
CA ALA A 161 12.65 -11.63 14.28
C ALA A 161 11.32 -11.13 13.68
N PHE A 162 11.21 -11.09 12.34
CA PHE A 162 9.96 -10.73 11.69
C PHE A 162 8.83 -11.70 12.03
N LYS A 163 9.09 -13.02 11.97
CA LYS A 163 8.08 -14.04 12.27
C LYS A 163 7.59 -13.99 13.72
N ALA A 164 8.46 -13.62 14.67
CA ALA A 164 8.10 -13.51 16.08
C ALA A 164 7.12 -12.36 16.34
N ASN A 165 7.25 -11.23 15.63
CA ASN A 165 6.34 -10.09 15.77
C ASN A 165 6.10 -9.35 14.44
N PRO A 166 5.33 -9.90 13.50
CA PRO A 166 5.14 -9.27 12.19
C PRO A 166 4.51 -7.88 12.27
N ALA A 167 3.63 -7.64 13.25
CA ALA A 167 2.93 -6.37 13.42
C ALA A 167 3.87 -5.19 13.69
N GLU A 168 5.04 -5.44 14.30
CA GLU A 168 6.06 -4.43 14.57
C GLU A 168 6.78 -3.96 13.31
N PHE A 169 6.89 -4.81 12.28
CA PHE A 169 7.73 -4.53 11.11
C PHE A 169 6.94 -4.41 9.80
N ALA A 170 5.80 -5.07 9.66
CA ALA A 170 5.12 -5.25 8.38
C ALA A 170 4.69 -3.95 7.69
N ASN A 171 4.61 -2.85 8.45
CA ASN A 171 4.19 -1.54 8.01
C ASN A 171 5.29 -0.47 8.10
N THR A 172 6.54 -0.83 8.39
CA THR A 172 7.67 0.12 8.40
C THR A 172 7.87 0.82 7.06
N ASP A 173 7.44 0.20 5.95
CA ASP A 173 7.51 0.79 4.62
C ASP A 173 6.33 1.70 4.26
N LEU A 174 5.43 2.02 5.21
CA LEU A 174 4.37 2.99 4.98
C LEU A 174 4.92 4.42 4.93
N GLY A 175 4.89 5.00 3.74
CA GLY A 175 5.14 6.42 3.55
C GLY A 175 4.07 7.27 4.23
N ALA A 176 4.48 8.38 4.83
CA ALA A 176 3.61 9.28 5.59
C ALA A 176 2.75 8.57 6.65
N ASP A 177 3.25 7.47 7.22
CA ASP A 177 2.55 6.65 8.24
C ASP A 177 1.16 6.16 7.78
N GLY A 178 0.99 5.95 6.47
CA GLY A 178 -0.28 5.51 5.88
C GLY A 178 -1.30 6.64 5.65
N GLU A 179 -0.92 7.90 5.90
CA GLU A 179 -1.72 9.05 5.53
C GLU A 179 -1.51 9.46 4.07
N CYS A 180 -2.52 10.13 3.53
CA CYS A 180 -2.46 10.72 2.21
C CYS A 180 -1.46 11.89 2.17
N VAL A 181 -0.24 11.63 1.69
CA VAL A 181 0.79 12.67 1.56
C VAL A 181 0.34 13.83 0.66
N VAL A 182 -0.43 13.56 -0.39
CA VAL A 182 -0.97 14.60 -1.29
C VAL A 182 -1.94 15.53 -0.55
N CYS A 183 -2.82 14.95 0.27
CA CYS A 183 -3.81 15.68 1.05
C CYS A 183 -3.15 16.56 2.11
N LEU A 184 -2.15 16.02 2.79
CA LEU A 184 -1.37 16.76 3.76
C LEU A 184 -0.62 17.92 3.09
N VAL A 185 0.11 17.63 2.00
CA VAL A 185 0.98 18.61 1.34
C VAL A 185 0.22 19.71 0.57
N LYS A 186 -0.96 19.39 0.00
CA LYS A 186 -1.75 20.36 -0.79
C LYS A 186 -2.82 21.06 0.04
N MET A 187 -3.39 20.38 1.03
CA MET A 187 -4.57 20.87 1.76
C MET A 187 -4.33 21.04 3.25
N GLY A 188 -3.17 20.61 3.78
CA GLY A 188 -2.93 20.57 5.22
C GLY A 188 -3.86 19.60 5.96
N LYS A 189 -4.45 18.63 5.25
CA LYS A 189 -5.43 17.69 5.81
C LYS A 189 -4.83 16.31 6.01
N HIS A 190 -4.96 15.83 7.25
CA HIS A 190 -4.72 14.45 7.63
C HIS A 190 -5.90 13.59 7.17
N MET A 191 -5.66 12.72 6.19
CA MET A 191 -6.67 11.79 5.69
C MET A 191 -6.04 10.40 5.59
N PRO A 192 -6.65 9.36 6.19
CA PRO A 192 -6.14 8.02 6.09
C PRO A 192 -6.22 7.55 4.62
N GLY A 193 -5.17 6.87 4.17
CA GLY A 193 -5.19 6.20 2.88
C GLY A 193 -5.82 4.80 2.97
N SER A 194 -6.21 4.26 1.82
CA SER A 194 -6.67 2.88 1.67
C SER A 194 -5.61 2.03 0.97
N THR A 195 -5.55 0.74 1.32
CA THR A 195 -4.74 -0.25 0.59
C THR A 195 -5.17 -0.42 -0.86
N ASP A 196 -6.41 -0.07 -1.19
CA ASP A 196 -6.95 -0.15 -2.55
C ASP A 196 -6.33 0.90 -3.49
N HIS A 197 -5.86 2.02 -2.92
CA HIS A 197 -5.18 3.10 -3.65
C HIS A 197 -3.75 3.23 -3.15
N THR A 198 -2.97 2.17 -3.37
CA THR A 198 -1.53 2.13 -3.03
C THR A 198 -0.70 2.63 -4.21
N VAL A 199 0.35 3.41 -3.94
CA VAL A 199 1.45 3.69 -4.87
C VAL A 199 2.77 3.35 -4.19
N ILE A 200 3.67 2.68 -4.91
CA ILE A 200 5.03 2.43 -4.41
C ILE A 200 5.99 3.42 -5.07
N HIS A 201 6.87 4.02 -4.26
CA HIS A 201 7.95 4.89 -4.71
C HIS A 201 9.19 4.66 -3.85
N ASN A 202 10.32 4.31 -4.47
CA ASN A 202 11.60 4.01 -3.80
C ASN A 202 11.49 2.91 -2.72
N GLY A 203 10.61 1.94 -2.95
CA GLY A 203 10.27 0.84 -2.05
C GLY A 203 9.28 1.18 -0.93
N LEU A 204 8.91 2.46 -0.76
CA LEU A 204 7.92 2.85 0.24
C LEU A 204 6.51 2.81 -0.35
N ARG A 205 5.55 2.35 0.43
CA ARG A 205 4.11 2.31 0.10
C ARG A 205 3.41 3.55 0.61
N TYR A 206 2.86 4.34 -0.30
CA TYR A 206 1.99 5.47 0.00
C TYR A 206 0.53 5.07 -0.23
N LEU A 207 -0.34 5.44 0.69
CA LEU A 207 -1.76 5.11 0.65
C LEU A 207 -2.59 6.37 0.41
N PHE A 208 -3.66 6.23 -0.38
CA PHE A 208 -4.51 7.34 -0.77
C PHE A 208 -5.99 7.02 -0.52
N PRO A 209 -6.83 8.03 -0.27
CA PRO A 209 -8.27 7.83 -0.10
C PRO A 209 -8.96 7.50 -1.42
N SER A 210 -8.37 7.89 -2.56
CA SER A 210 -8.90 7.60 -3.89
C SER A 210 -7.79 7.55 -4.96
N ASP A 211 -8.14 7.09 -6.16
CA ASP A 211 -7.23 7.10 -7.32
C ASP A 211 -6.85 8.52 -7.78
N ASN A 212 -7.65 9.54 -7.45
CA ASN A 212 -7.33 10.92 -7.78
C ASN A 212 -6.02 11.36 -7.12
N GLU A 213 -5.90 11.19 -5.80
CA GLU A 213 -4.69 11.55 -5.06
C GLU A 213 -3.53 10.60 -5.40
N ALA A 214 -3.81 9.31 -5.61
CA ALA A 214 -2.80 8.35 -6.06
C ALA A 214 -2.19 8.76 -7.40
N ASN A 215 -3.01 9.20 -8.37
CA ASN A 215 -2.54 9.66 -9.67
C ASN A 215 -1.76 10.98 -9.57
N MET A 216 -2.17 11.90 -8.69
CA MET A 216 -1.37 13.10 -8.40
C MET A 216 0.02 12.70 -7.90
N PHE A 217 0.10 11.77 -6.95
CA PHE A 217 1.38 11.30 -6.42
C PHE A 217 2.23 10.60 -7.49
N ARG A 218 1.64 9.70 -8.30
CA ARG A 218 2.34 9.03 -9.41
C ARG A 218 2.94 10.02 -10.42
N GLY A 219 2.26 11.14 -10.68
CA GLY A 219 2.72 12.15 -11.63
C GLY A 219 3.95 12.94 -11.14
N SER A 220 4.11 13.13 -9.83
CA SER A 220 5.22 13.90 -9.26
C SER A 220 5.58 13.47 -7.84
N PRO A 221 6.03 12.22 -7.61
CA PRO A 221 6.20 11.67 -6.27
C PRO A 221 7.23 12.47 -5.46
N GLU A 222 8.36 12.83 -6.08
CA GLU A 222 9.44 13.60 -5.45
C GLU A 222 8.99 14.96 -4.91
N GLN A 223 8.03 15.61 -5.57
CA GLN A 223 7.48 16.89 -5.12
C GLN A 223 6.77 16.73 -3.77
N PHE A 224 5.98 15.66 -3.61
CA PHE A 224 5.25 15.39 -2.39
C PHE A 224 6.16 14.89 -1.27
N VAL A 225 7.09 13.97 -1.59
CA VAL A 225 8.04 13.43 -0.62
C VAL A 225 8.97 14.53 -0.10
N SER A 226 9.60 15.31 -0.98
CA SER A 226 10.49 16.39 -0.57
C SER A 226 9.77 17.43 0.28
N LYS A 227 8.54 17.80 -0.09
CA LYS A 227 7.75 18.77 0.67
C LYS A 227 7.32 18.22 2.03
N LEU A 228 6.97 16.94 2.13
CA LEU A 228 6.70 16.27 3.41
C LEU A 228 7.94 16.28 4.32
N GLU A 229 9.12 15.95 3.78
CA GLU A 229 10.37 16.01 4.53
C GLU A 229 10.68 17.43 5.03
N MET A 230 10.47 18.45 4.20
CA MET A 230 10.61 19.85 4.60
C MET A 230 9.62 20.23 5.70
N MET A 231 8.36 19.83 5.59
CA MET A 231 7.34 20.07 6.63
C MET A 231 7.73 19.44 7.96
N ASN A 232 8.31 18.24 7.93
CA ASN A 232 8.81 17.53 9.11
C ASN A 232 10.06 18.20 9.70
N LYS A 233 11.01 18.67 8.87
CA LYS A 233 12.23 19.38 9.30
C LYS A 233 11.94 20.77 9.86
N SER A 234 10.98 21.50 9.28
CA SER A 234 10.64 22.88 9.68
C SER A 234 9.71 22.96 10.88
N GLY A 235 9.29 21.83 11.47
CA GLY A 235 8.29 21.83 12.54
C GLY A 235 6.93 22.40 12.11
N MET A 236 6.70 22.64 10.81
CA MET A 236 5.40 23.11 10.28
C MET A 236 4.41 21.96 10.09
N ASN A 237 4.84 20.73 10.31
CA ASN A 237 4.01 19.57 10.61
C ASN A 237 3.91 19.31 12.12
N ALA A 238 4.18 20.31 12.98
CA ALA A 238 4.00 20.18 14.42
C ALA A 238 2.52 20.16 14.80
N THR A 239 1.89 19.02 14.53
CA THR A 239 1.22 18.34 15.63
C THR A 239 1.93 16.99 15.80
N GLN A 240 2.90 17.02 16.73
CA GLN A 240 3.39 15.91 17.55
C GLN A 240 4.51 15.01 16.99
N ASN A 241 5.71 15.21 17.56
CA ASN A 241 6.58 14.09 17.92
C ASN A 241 5.73 12.96 18.51
N GLY A 242 5.96 11.71 18.11
CA GLY A 242 5.29 10.55 18.70
C GLY A 242 5.24 10.70 20.22
N VAL A 243 4.04 10.80 20.77
CA VAL A 243 3.85 11.04 22.19
C VAL A 243 3.84 9.68 22.85
N ARG A 244 4.69 9.53 23.87
CA ARG A 244 4.60 8.39 24.79
C ARG A 244 3.78 8.81 25.99
N LEU A 245 2.63 8.19 26.15
CA LEU A 245 1.72 8.42 27.26
C LEU A 245 1.61 7.16 28.11
N VAL A 246 1.51 7.36 29.41
CA VAL A 246 1.32 6.28 30.38
C VAL A 246 0.10 6.60 31.22
N GLY A 247 -0.78 5.62 31.38
CA GLY A 247 -2.01 5.81 32.12
C GLY A 247 -2.76 4.50 32.34
N ARG A 248 -3.80 4.54 33.16
CA ARG A 248 -4.66 3.37 33.34
C ARG A 248 -5.54 3.15 32.10
N SER A 249 -5.87 1.90 31.81
CA SER A 249 -6.89 1.54 30.83
C SER A 249 -8.27 1.99 31.29
N GLY A 250 -9.12 2.41 30.36
CA GLY A 250 -10.53 2.71 30.61
C GLY A 250 -11.39 2.53 29.36
N CYS A 251 -12.71 2.54 29.55
CA CYS A 251 -13.67 2.58 28.45
C CYS A 251 -13.91 4.04 28.03
N ALA A 252 -13.57 4.40 26.80
CA ALA A 252 -13.67 5.78 26.32
C ALA A 252 -15.13 6.28 26.36
N ALA A 253 -16.07 5.51 25.84
CA ALA A 253 -17.48 5.89 25.78
C ALA A 253 -18.15 5.81 27.15
N CYS A 254 -17.86 4.76 27.92
CA CYS A 254 -18.53 4.50 29.18
C CYS A 254 -18.14 5.51 30.28
N GLU A 255 -16.85 5.85 30.37
CA GLU A 255 -16.32 6.71 31.44
C GLU A 255 -16.30 8.19 31.05
N PHE A 256 -16.11 8.49 29.75
CA PHE A 256 -15.83 9.85 29.29
C PHE A 256 -16.80 10.33 28.19
N GLY A 257 -17.76 9.49 27.77
CA GLY A 257 -18.74 9.87 26.76
C GLY A 257 -18.16 10.14 25.37
N VAL A 258 -16.98 9.61 25.06
CA VAL A 258 -16.29 9.82 23.78
C VAL A 258 -15.99 8.49 23.07
N THR A 259 -16.06 8.50 21.74
CA THR A 259 -15.80 7.32 20.90
C THR A 259 -14.60 7.54 19.97
N PRO A 260 -14.00 6.46 19.42
CA PRO A 260 -12.97 6.58 18.39
C PRO A 260 -13.47 7.31 17.15
N LEU A 261 -12.61 8.10 16.50
CA LEU A 261 -12.92 8.83 15.27
C LEU A 261 -13.16 7.89 14.09
N SER A 262 -12.35 6.83 14.00
CA SER A 262 -12.39 5.85 12.91
C SER A 262 -13.50 4.81 13.06
N ALA A 263 -14.10 4.70 14.25
CA ALA A 263 -15.12 3.70 14.59
C ALA A 263 -16.05 4.25 15.70
N PRO A 264 -16.98 5.15 15.35
CA PRO A 264 -17.82 5.86 16.32
C PRO A 264 -18.88 4.96 17.01
N ASP A 265 -19.12 3.77 16.47
CA ASP A 265 -19.99 2.72 17.01
C ASP A 265 -19.30 1.85 18.08
N GLU A 266 -17.97 1.93 18.18
CA GLU A 266 -17.19 1.22 19.19
C GLU A 266 -17.10 2.00 20.51
N LEU A 267 -17.10 1.26 21.62
CA LEU A 267 -16.98 1.84 22.96
C LEU A 267 -15.60 2.47 23.24
N GLY A 268 -14.58 2.08 22.48
CA GLY A 268 -13.25 2.68 22.53
C GLY A 268 -12.41 2.29 23.76
N LEU A 269 -11.08 2.29 23.58
CA LEU A 269 -10.10 2.16 24.64
C LEU A 269 -9.54 3.55 24.97
N ALA A 270 -9.54 3.89 26.25
CA ALA A 270 -8.90 5.09 26.77
C ALA A 270 -7.63 4.75 27.57
N VAL A 271 -6.61 5.59 27.46
CA VAL A 271 -5.47 5.68 28.38
C VAL A 271 -5.64 6.96 29.18
N VAL A 272 -5.80 6.81 30.50
CA VAL A 272 -6.13 7.92 31.40
C VAL A 272 -4.88 8.30 32.19
N GLY A 273 -4.36 9.49 31.92
CA GLY A 273 -3.19 10.05 32.58
C GLY A 273 -3.47 10.44 34.04
N LYS A 274 -2.42 10.55 34.84
CA LYS A 274 -2.52 10.94 36.26
C LYS A 274 -3.02 12.38 36.46
N ASP A 275 -2.84 13.22 35.45
CA ASP A 275 -3.33 14.61 35.38
C ASP A 275 -4.81 14.72 34.94
N GLY A 276 -5.46 13.58 34.72
CA GLY A 276 -6.83 13.48 34.22
C GLY A 276 -6.95 13.76 32.72
N SER A 277 -5.85 13.76 31.97
CA SER A 277 -5.91 13.68 30.51
C SER A 277 -6.46 12.32 30.07
N VAL A 278 -7.22 12.31 28.97
CA VAL A 278 -7.85 11.09 28.44
C VAL A 278 -7.42 10.94 27.00
N THR A 279 -6.75 9.83 26.68
CA THR A 279 -6.32 9.52 25.31
C THR A 279 -7.11 8.35 24.76
N VAL A 280 -7.96 8.58 23.78
CA VAL A 280 -8.68 7.55 23.03
C VAL A 280 -7.73 6.92 22.01
N VAL A 281 -7.56 5.61 22.07
CA VAL A 281 -6.66 4.87 21.19
C VAL A 281 -7.42 4.38 19.95
N GLU A 282 -7.10 4.95 18.79
CA GLU A 282 -7.74 4.61 17.52
C GLU A 282 -7.46 3.15 17.12
N GLY A 283 -8.47 2.48 16.55
CA GLY A 283 -8.35 1.11 16.05
C GLY A 283 -8.06 0.04 17.12
N ALA A 284 -8.12 0.35 18.41
CA ALA A 284 -7.72 -0.56 19.48
C ALA A 284 -8.47 -1.91 19.46
N HIS A 285 -9.76 -1.92 19.10
CA HIS A 285 -10.58 -3.13 18.99
C HIS A 285 -10.06 -4.11 17.92
N LYS A 286 -9.48 -3.60 16.83
CA LYS A 286 -8.89 -4.40 15.73
C LYS A 286 -7.46 -4.79 16.02
N ASN A 287 -6.64 -3.81 16.42
CA ASN A 287 -5.19 -3.97 16.48
C ASN A 287 -4.69 -4.54 17.82
N TYR A 288 -5.47 -4.34 18.89
CA TYR A 288 -5.11 -4.78 20.25
C TYR A 288 -6.32 -5.45 20.93
N PRO A 289 -6.91 -6.51 20.33
CA PRO A 289 -8.21 -7.04 20.73
C PRO A 289 -8.25 -7.53 22.19
N GLN A 290 -7.14 -8.03 22.73
CA GLN A 290 -7.07 -8.47 24.12
C GLN A 290 -7.04 -7.27 25.09
N ILE A 291 -6.20 -6.27 24.84
CA ILE A 291 -6.13 -5.05 25.66
C ILE A 291 -7.48 -4.31 25.60
N TYR A 292 -8.10 -4.27 24.42
CA TYR A 292 -9.42 -3.69 24.24
C TYR A 292 -10.49 -4.40 25.06
N LYS A 293 -10.53 -5.74 25.06
CA LYS A 293 -11.46 -6.51 25.92
C LYS A 293 -11.23 -6.24 27.41
N ASP A 294 -9.96 -6.15 27.81
CA ASP A 294 -9.55 -5.95 29.20
C ASP A 294 -9.59 -4.47 29.66
N ARG A 295 -10.07 -3.55 28.82
CA ARG A 295 -10.00 -2.09 29.05
C ARG A 295 -10.62 -1.62 30.37
N PHE A 296 -11.59 -2.37 30.88
CA PHE A 296 -12.28 -2.09 32.14
C PHE A 296 -11.47 -2.44 33.39
N GLY A 297 -10.34 -3.15 33.24
CA GLY A 297 -9.55 -3.69 34.35
C GLY A 297 -8.57 -2.72 35.00
N ASN A 298 -8.56 -1.43 34.63
CA ASN A 298 -7.62 -0.42 35.13
C ASN A 298 -6.13 -0.84 35.02
N LYS A 299 -5.78 -1.59 33.98
CA LYS A 299 -4.39 -2.02 33.73
C LYS A 299 -3.51 -0.82 33.42
N GLU A 300 -2.24 -0.84 33.79
CA GLU A 300 -1.34 0.27 33.46
C GLU A 300 -0.87 0.08 32.01
N LEU A 301 -1.17 1.05 31.15
CA LEU A 301 -0.86 1.03 29.73
C LEU A 301 0.20 2.07 29.39
N ALA A 302 1.13 1.70 28.53
CA ALA A 302 1.96 2.63 27.79
C ALA A 302 1.48 2.65 26.34
N VAL A 303 1.15 3.84 25.84
CA VAL A 303 0.77 4.05 24.44
C VAL A 303 1.73 5.04 23.80
N GLU A 304 2.22 4.69 22.62
CA GLU A 304 3.03 5.54 21.77
C GLU A 304 2.28 5.75 20.47
N GLY A 305 2.33 6.97 19.94
CA GLY A 305 1.71 7.27 18.67
C GLY A 305 1.52 8.76 18.42
N ARG A 306 0.72 9.08 17.41
CA ARG A 306 0.46 10.46 17.00
C ARG A 306 -0.90 10.90 17.48
N ILE A 307 -0.99 12.06 18.14
CA ILE A 307 -2.28 12.67 18.45
C ILE A 307 -2.89 13.20 17.15
N VAL A 308 -4.05 12.68 16.77
CA VAL A 308 -4.79 13.04 15.55
C VAL A 308 -5.88 14.08 15.82
N LYS A 309 -6.32 14.24 17.07
CA LYS A 309 -7.27 15.28 17.50
C LYS A 309 -7.09 15.56 18.98
N THR A 310 -7.30 16.81 19.39
CA THR A 310 -7.42 17.19 20.81
C THR A 310 -8.64 18.10 20.99
N GLN A 311 -9.39 17.86 22.05
CA GLN A 311 -10.54 18.66 22.47
C GLN A 311 -10.56 18.74 24.00
N GLY A 312 -10.09 19.87 24.53
CA GLY A 312 -9.90 20.03 25.98
C GLY A 312 -8.88 19.03 26.52
N LYS A 313 -9.24 18.26 27.55
CA LYS A 313 -8.40 17.20 28.14
C LYS A 313 -8.44 15.87 27.39
N ILE A 314 -9.23 15.77 26.32
CA ILE A 314 -9.41 14.54 25.55
C ILE A 314 -8.60 14.64 24.27
N SER A 315 -7.79 13.62 24.01
CA SER A 315 -7.04 13.47 22.77
C SER A 315 -7.36 12.13 22.12
N TRP A 316 -7.30 12.08 20.79
CA TRP A 316 -7.38 10.85 20.01
C TRP A 316 -6.01 10.59 19.45
N LEU A 317 -5.53 9.37 19.60
CA LEU A 317 -4.18 8.97 19.24
C LEU A 317 -4.24 7.79 18.27
N GLN A 318 -3.54 7.93 17.14
CA GLN A 318 -3.23 6.84 16.24
C GLN A 318 -2.02 6.08 16.80
N PRO A 319 -2.18 4.83 17.27
CA PRO A 319 -1.11 4.14 17.98
C PRO A 319 -0.05 3.59 17.01
N SER A 320 1.21 3.85 17.30
CA SER A 320 2.35 3.09 16.76
C SER A 320 2.69 1.88 17.65
N SER A 321 2.43 1.98 18.96
CA SER A 321 2.63 0.90 19.92
C SER A 321 1.67 1.06 21.11
N LEU A 322 1.16 -0.07 21.63
CA LEU A 322 0.36 -0.12 22.85
C LEU A 322 0.70 -1.38 23.64
N LYS A 323 1.09 -1.21 24.90
CA LYS A 323 1.50 -2.32 25.78
C LYS A 323 0.94 -2.17 27.19
N VAL A 324 0.58 -3.29 27.80
CA VAL A 324 0.35 -3.38 29.25
C VAL A 324 1.71 -3.39 29.93
N ILE A 325 1.91 -2.51 30.90
CA ILE A 325 3.17 -2.40 31.65
C ILE A 325 3.03 -2.84 33.12
N LYS A 326 1.81 -2.88 33.67
CA LYS A 326 1.45 -3.54 34.94
C LYS A 326 0.02 -4.05 34.92
#